data_AF-A0AAD5JYL9-F1
#
_entry.id   AF-A0AAD5JYL9-F1
#
_cell.length_a   1.000
_cell.length_b   1.000
_cell.length_c   1.000
_cell.angle_alpha   90.00
_cell.angle_beta   90.00
_cell.angle_gamma   90.00
#
_symmetry.space_group_name_H-M   'P 1'
#
loop_
_entity.id
_entity.type
_entity.pdbx_description
1 polymer ?
#
loop_
_entity_poly.entity_id
_entity_poly.type
_entity_poly.pdbx_seq_one_letter_code
_entity_poly.pdbx_strand_id
1 'polypeptide(L)'
;MVKTFKYLGIPFNQFGIVSDLLINQRITKATGSMALLRQLGIQQYGVGLWPTLRAYRTFVRPVMEYGIAISTLSQVQIDKLDKAQKGCIKMTLNRNAKTQFPTIVPMVMANIPSMKIRTPTIQQKRDEEFKLLKDKFKAISCMRDIRVVEPIMYLELPSKDRHRMIKWRMHWLPSYPIKTCRCGEINATREHYKICPRLQPLLLKLLDHYGTIPDLKHPVQPLDYILNNLPRNEVVLGNKRWIKAWPALIRVLREIDFLSHADADFNLNDEPDPEVTMKQQQNNTQS
;
A
#
# COMPACT_ATOMS: atom_id res chain seq x y z
N MET A 1 6.12 -9.94 -18.04
CA MET A 1 5.64 -8.95 -17.05
C MET A 1 4.14 -8.71 -17.21
N VAL A 2 3.36 -8.84 -16.13
CA VAL A 2 1.92 -8.48 -16.13
C VAL A 2 1.80 -6.95 -16.13
N LYS A 3 1.17 -6.37 -17.16
CA LYS A 3 1.04 -4.91 -17.29
C LYS A 3 0.16 -4.28 -16.21
N THR A 4 -0.85 -5.01 -15.72
CA THR A 4 -1.78 -4.58 -14.68
C THR A 4 -2.53 -5.80 -14.13
N PHE A 5 -2.74 -5.86 -12.81
CA PHE A 5 -3.53 -6.93 -12.17
C PHE A 5 -4.55 -6.32 -11.18
N LYS A 6 -5.52 -7.12 -10.74
CA LYS A 6 -6.63 -6.66 -9.87
C LYS A 6 -6.62 -7.42 -8.56
N TYR A 7 -6.63 -6.71 -7.45
CA TYR A 7 -6.72 -7.29 -6.10
C TYR A 7 -7.81 -6.57 -5.30
N LEU A 8 -8.76 -7.33 -4.75
CA LEU A 8 -9.96 -6.81 -4.07
C LEU A 8 -10.73 -5.74 -4.86
N GLY A 9 -10.67 -5.80 -6.19
CA GLY A 9 -11.32 -4.78 -7.03
C GLY A 9 -10.48 -3.52 -7.31
N ILE A 10 -9.25 -3.45 -6.82
CA ILE A 10 -8.33 -2.32 -7.03
C ILE A 10 -7.28 -2.72 -8.08
N PRO A 11 -7.05 -1.89 -9.11
CA PRO A 11 -6.04 -2.16 -10.13
C PRO A 11 -4.65 -1.76 -9.64
N PHE A 12 -3.68 -2.65 -9.85
CA PHE A 12 -2.28 -2.47 -9.51
C PHE A 12 -1.38 -2.65 -10.74
N ASN A 13 -0.31 -1.87 -10.81
CA ASN A 13 0.84 -2.08 -11.69
C ASN A 13 2.11 -2.24 -10.85
N GLN A 14 3.27 -2.32 -11.50
CA GLN A 14 4.57 -2.43 -10.82
C GLN A 14 4.89 -1.27 -9.86
N PHE A 15 4.27 -0.10 -10.05
CA PHE A 15 4.45 1.09 -9.23
C PHE A 15 3.38 1.27 -8.15
N GLY A 16 2.34 0.42 -8.15
CA GLY A 16 1.28 0.48 -7.15
C GLY A 16 -0.12 0.64 -7.73
N ILE A 17 -0.99 1.34 -6.98
CA ILE A 17 -2.39 1.54 -7.36
C ILE A 17 -2.47 2.44 -8.60
N VAL A 18 -3.17 1.96 -9.63
CA VAL A 18 -3.40 2.74 -10.86
C VAL A 18 -4.62 3.64 -10.67
N SER A 19 -4.42 4.85 -10.13
CA SER A 19 -5.51 5.77 -9.77
C SER A 19 -6.47 6.09 -10.92
N ASP A 20 -5.98 6.34 -12.15
CA ASP A 20 -6.87 6.65 -13.28
C ASP A 20 -7.78 5.49 -13.66
N LEU A 21 -7.22 4.28 -13.70
CA LEU A 21 -7.97 3.07 -14.01
C LEU A 21 -8.99 2.78 -12.90
N LEU A 22 -8.59 2.94 -11.63
CA LEU A 22 -9.48 2.81 -10.48
C LEU A 22 -10.68 3.75 -10.62
N ILE A 23 -10.43 5.05 -10.81
CA ILE A 23 -11.46 6.08 -10.88
C ILE A 23 -12.42 5.83 -12.04
N ASN A 24 -11.90 5.52 -13.23
CA ASN A 24 -12.74 5.22 -14.39
C ASN A 24 -13.63 3.98 -14.14
N GLN A 25 -13.08 2.90 -13.56
CA GLN A 25 -13.85 1.70 -13.22
C GLN A 25 -14.95 2.00 -12.18
N ARG A 26 -14.66 2.83 -11.17
CA ARG A 26 -15.65 3.21 -10.14
C ARG A 26 -16.72 4.13 -10.67
N ILE A 27 -16.36 5.09 -11.53
CA ILE A 27 -17.33 5.95 -12.22
C ILE A 27 -18.27 5.10 -13.06
N THR A 28 -17.74 4.23 -13.93
CA THR A 28 -18.55 3.37 -14.80
C THR A 28 -19.48 2.46 -14.00
N LYS A 29 -18.97 1.85 -12.91
CA LYS A 29 -19.79 0.99 -12.05
C LYS A 29 -20.89 1.77 -11.34
N ALA A 30 -20.58 2.97 -10.83
CA ALA A 30 -21.55 3.80 -10.12
C ALA A 30 -22.62 4.37 -11.06
N THR A 31 -22.24 4.89 -12.23
CA THR A 31 -23.19 5.41 -13.23
C THR A 31 -24.08 4.29 -13.78
N GLY A 32 -23.52 3.10 -14.01
CA GLY A 32 -24.28 1.91 -14.39
C GLY A 32 -25.27 1.49 -13.31
N SER A 33 -24.85 1.50 -12.03
CA SER A 33 -25.74 1.20 -10.90
C SER A 33 -26.88 2.21 -10.81
N MET A 34 -26.59 3.51 -10.97
CA MET A 34 -27.64 4.54 -10.98
C MET A 34 -28.57 4.42 -12.20
N ALA A 35 -28.06 4.01 -13.36
CA ALA A 35 -28.87 3.76 -14.54
C ALA A 35 -29.86 2.62 -14.32
N LEU A 36 -29.40 1.52 -13.71
CA LEU A 36 -30.24 0.40 -13.33
C LEU A 36 -31.31 0.82 -12.33
N LEU A 37 -30.95 1.55 -11.27
CA LEU A 37 -31.93 2.06 -10.29
C LEU A 37 -33.01 2.90 -10.98
N ARG A 38 -32.61 3.78 -11.91
CA ARG A 38 -33.55 4.59 -12.70
C ARG A 38 -34.49 3.73 -13.57
N GLN A 39 -33.95 2.68 -14.21
CA GLN A 39 -34.76 1.75 -15.01
C GLN A 39 -35.78 0.98 -14.16
N LEU A 40 -35.44 0.67 -12.91
CA LEU A 40 -36.33 0.05 -11.93
C LEU A 40 -37.36 1.03 -11.31
N GLY A 41 -37.46 2.26 -11.85
CA GLY A 41 -38.41 3.26 -11.37
C GLY A 41 -37.94 4.06 -10.16
N ILE A 42 -36.70 3.86 -9.69
CA ILE A 42 -36.09 4.65 -8.60
C ILE A 42 -35.61 5.98 -9.18
N GLN A 43 -36.57 6.86 -9.41
CA GLN A 43 -36.43 8.22 -9.90
C GLN A 43 -37.52 9.11 -9.31
N GLN A 44 -37.37 10.44 -9.40
CA GLN A 44 -38.26 11.39 -8.73
C GLN A 44 -39.75 11.22 -9.04
N TYR A 45 -40.09 10.79 -10.26
CA TYR A 45 -41.48 10.59 -10.69
C TYR A 45 -42.02 9.18 -10.38
N GLY A 46 -41.16 8.24 -9.98
CA GLY A 46 -41.56 6.88 -9.61
C GLY A 46 -41.79 6.75 -8.12
N VAL A 47 -40.74 6.97 -7.31
CA VAL A 47 -40.77 6.78 -5.84
C VAL A 47 -40.56 8.08 -5.06
N GLY A 48 -40.56 9.22 -5.74
CA GLY A 48 -40.26 10.52 -5.14
C GLY A 48 -38.76 10.85 -5.08
N LEU A 49 -38.46 12.14 -4.95
CA LEU A 49 -37.08 12.64 -4.97
C LEU A 49 -36.26 12.17 -3.75
N TRP A 50 -36.84 12.26 -2.55
CA TRP A 50 -36.14 11.93 -1.31
C TRP A 50 -35.71 10.46 -1.21
N PRO A 51 -36.58 9.46 -1.47
CA PRO A 51 -36.17 8.06 -1.47
C PRO A 51 -35.12 7.77 -2.54
N THR A 52 -35.22 8.42 -3.71
CA THR A 52 -34.25 8.28 -4.79
C THR A 52 -32.86 8.82 -4.39
N LEU A 53 -32.80 10.01 -3.78
CA LEU A 53 -31.53 10.58 -3.29
C LEU A 53 -30.93 9.74 -2.16
N ARG A 54 -31.78 9.16 -1.29
CA ARG A 54 -31.35 8.20 -0.26
C ARG A 54 -30.78 6.93 -0.91
N ALA A 55 -31.44 6.38 -1.94
CA ALA A 55 -30.94 5.22 -2.67
C ALA A 55 -29.57 5.49 -3.32
N TYR A 56 -29.38 6.66 -3.94
CA TYR A 56 -28.07 7.09 -4.43
C TYR A 56 -27.02 7.12 -3.31
N ARG A 57 -27.33 7.76 -2.19
CA ARG A 57 -26.40 7.88 -1.05
C ARG A 57 -26.02 6.52 -0.46
N THR A 58 -26.96 5.59 -0.40
CA THR A 58 -26.77 4.28 0.23
C THR A 58 -26.07 3.29 -0.71
N PHE A 59 -26.43 3.24 -1.99
CA PHE A 59 -25.97 2.17 -2.89
C PHE A 59 -24.97 2.63 -3.95
N VAL A 60 -25.10 3.84 -4.48
CA VAL A 60 -24.28 4.32 -5.61
C VAL A 60 -23.04 5.05 -5.11
N ARG A 61 -23.20 5.94 -4.13
CA ARG A 61 -22.09 6.74 -3.60
C ARG A 61 -20.94 5.88 -3.03
N PRO A 62 -21.18 4.82 -2.23
CA PRO A 62 -20.10 3.99 -1.72
C PRO A 62 -19.26 3.32 -2.82
N VAL A 63 -19.84 3.06 -4.00
CA VAL A 63 -19.10 2.51 -5.15
C VAL A 63 -18.03 3.49 -5.62
N MET A 64 -18.31 4.80 -5.62
CA MET A 64 -17.33 5.84 -5.96
C MET A 64 -16.32 6.06 -4.84
N GLU A 65 -16.76 5.97 -3.58
CA GLU A 65 -15.90 6.17 -2.40
C GLU A 65 -14.91 5.02 -2.17
N TYR A 66 -15.21 3.83 -2.68
CA TYR A 66 -14.36 2.66 -2.52
C TYR A 66 -12.96 2.88 -3.11
N GLY A 67 -11.95 2.72 -2.26
CA GLY A 67 -10.52 2.88 -2.61
C GLY A 67 -10.00 4.31 -2.42
N ILE A 68 -10.87 5.32 -2.26
CA ILE A 68 -10.44 6.72 -2.08
C ILE A 68 -9.59 6.89 -0.80
N ALA A 69 -9.91 6.16 0.26
CA ALA A 69 -9.22 6.25 1.55
C ALA A 69 -7.72 5.90 1.47
N ILE A 70 -7.34 5.06 0.51
CA ILE A 70 -5.98 4.53 0.37
C ILE A 70 -5.25 5.03 -0.89
N SER A 71 -5.96 5.65 -1.83
CA SER A 71 -5.38 6.19 -3.05
C SER A 71 -5.06 7.68 -2.94
N THR A 72 -3.93 8.09 -3.51
CA THR A 72 -3.59 9.50 -3.74
C THR A 72 -4.21 9.94 -5.06
N LEU A 73 -5.19 10.85 -5.00
CA LEU A 73 -5.92 11.33 -6.17
C LEU A 73 -5.47 12.74 -6.55
N SER A 74 -5.30 12.98 -7.85
CA SER A 74 -5.08 14.32 -8.39
C SER A 74 -6.38 15.12 -8.43
N GLN A 75 -6.28 16.45 -8.49
CA GLN A 75 -7.46 17.31 -8.60
C GLN A 75 -8.31 16.97 -9.84
N VAL A 76 -7.66 16.62 -10.95
CA VAL A 76 -8.33 16.18 -12.19
C VAL A 76 -9.18 14.91 -11.95
N GLN A 77 -8.67 13.95 -11.18
CA GLN A 77 -9.40 12.73 -10.84
C GLN A 77 -10.58 13.02 -9.91
N ILE A 78 -10.40 13.92 -8.94
CA ILE A 78 -11.47 14.38 -8.05
C ILE A 78 -12.58 15.09 -8.85
N ASP A 79 -12.21 15.89 -9.84
CA ASP A 79 -13.17 16.56 -10.72
C ASP A 79 -13.95 15.56 -11.59
N LYS A 80 -13.32 14.48 -12.06
CA LYS A 80 -14.02 13.38 -12.75
C LYS A 80 -15.05 12.71 -11.83
N LEU A 81 -14.70 12.43 -10.57
CA LEU A 81 -15.63 11.88 -9.58
C LEU A 81 -16.79 12.84 -9.29
N ASP A 82 -16.52 14.13 -9.12
CA ASP A 82 -17.55 15.14 -8.88
C ASP A 82 -18.51 15.26 -10.07
N LYS A 83 -17.98 15.22 -11.29
CA LYS A 83 -18.79 15.19 -12.52
C LYS A 83 -19.67 13.94 -12.58
N ALA A 84 -19.14 12.77 -12.19
CA ALA A 84 -19.90 11.53 -12.14
C ALA A 84 -21.02 11.56 -11.09
N GLN A 85 -20.73 12.07 -9.88
CA GLN A 85 -21.74 12.32 -8.84
C GLN A 85 -22.85 13.23 -9.37
N LYS A 86 -22.52 14.39 -9.95
CA LYS A 86 -23.50 15.30 -10.55
C LYS A 86 -24.33 14.63 -11.65
N GLY A 87 -23.70 13.79 -12.48
CA GLY A 87 -24.40 12.98 -13.48
C GLY A 87 -25.43 12.05 -12.86
N CYS A 88 -25.06 11.33 -11.79
CA CYS A 88 -25.97 10.43 -11.07
C CYS A 88 -27.14 11.19 -10.42
N ILE A 89 -26.88 12.35 -9.80
CA ILE A 89 -27.94 13.21 -9.21
C ILE A 89 -28.90 13.73 -10.30
N LYS A 90 -28.43 14.03 -11.51
CA LYS A 90 -29.36 14.39 -12.60
C LYS A 90 -30.27 13.22 -12.98
N MET A 91 -29.77 11.99 -12.91
CA MET A 91 -30.57 10.79 -13.19
C MET A 91 -31.66 10.58 -12.14
N THR A 92 -31.44 10.97 -10.87
CA THR A 92 -32.49 10.93 -9.84
C THR A 92 -33.65 11.88 -10.18
N LEU A 93 -33.34 12.99 -10.87
CA LEU A 93 -34.31 13.96 -11.37
C LEU A 93 -34.92 13.58 -12.73
N ASN A 94 -34.75 12.32 -13.17
CA ASN A 94 -35.15 11.85 -14.49
C ASN A 94 -34.56 12.70 -15.65
N ARG A 95 -33.41 13.35 -15.43
CA ARG A 95 -32.68 14.10 -16.46
C ARG A 95 -31.53 13.27 -17.02
N ASN A 96 -31.10 13.59 -18.25
CA ASN A 96 -29.89 12.99 -18.81
C ASN A 96 -28.66 13.52 -18.05
N ALA A 97 -27.71 12.64 -17.72
CA ALA A 97 -26.48 12.99 -17.02
C ALA A 97 -25.67 14.11 -17.71
N LYS A 98 -25.76 14.19 -19.04
CA LYS A 98 -25.05 15.19 -19.86
C LYS A 98 -25.73 16.56 -19.87
N THR A 99 -27.03 16.66 -19.57
CA THR A 99 -27.77 17.92 -19.60
C THR A 99 -27.21 18.92 -18.59
N GLN A 100 -27.09 20.20 -18.96
CA GLN A 100 -26.76 21.25 -18.00
C GLN A 100 -27.96 21.47 -17.07
N PHE A 101 -27.78 21.16 -15.79
CA PHE A 101 -28.82 21.32 -14.79
C PHE A 101 -28.16 21.52 -13.41
N PRO A 102 -28.60 22.52 -12.61
CA PRO A 102 -28.09 22.74 -11.26
C PRO A 102 -28.37 21.54 -10.35
N THR A 103 -27.33 21.01 -9.72
CA THR A 103 -27.44 19.85 -8.80
C THR A 103 -27.28 20.24 -7.33
N ILE A 104 -27.04 21.53 -7.04
CA ILE A 104 -26.73 21.99 -5.68
C ILE A 104 -27.88 21.77 -4.70
N VAL A 105 -29.11 22.12 -5.10
CA VAL A 105 -30.31 21.97 -4.25
C VAL A 105 -30.54 20.51 -3.83
N PRO A 106 -30.65 19.52 -4.73
CA PRO A 106 -30.87 18.13 -4.31
C PRO A 106 -29.68 17.57 -3.51
N MET A 107 -28.46 18.01 -3.81
CA MET A 107 -27.29 17.60 -3.03
C MET A 107 -27.34 18.12 -1.60
N VAL A 108 -27.70 19.39 -1.38
CA VAL A 108 -27.82 19.99 -0.05
C VAL A 108 -28.97 19.34 0.72
N MET A 109 -30.14 19.19 0.09
CA MET A 109 -31.31 18.54 0.70
C MET A 109 -30.96 17.15 1.24
N ALA A 110 -30.27 16.32 0.46
CA ALA A 110 -29.91 14.96 0.87
C ALA A 110 -28.60 14.83 1.67
N ASN A 111 -27.99 15.96 2.07
CA ASN A 111 -26.69 16.03 2.73
C ASN A 111 -25.61 15.21 1.96
N ILE A 112 -25.50 15.51 0.66
CA ILE A 112 -24.56 14.88 -0.26
C ILE A 112 -23.47 15.91 -0.61
N PRO A 113 -22.37 16.00 0.18
CA PRO A 113 -21.26 16.88 -0.18
C PRO A 113 -20.65 16.47 -1.52
N SER A 114 -20.11 17.47 -2.23
CA SER A 114 -19.31 17.27 -3.44
C SER A 114 -18.17 16.27 -3.20
N MET A 115 -17.77 15.54 -4.24
CA MET A 115 -16.59 14.66 -4.16
C MET A 115 -15.29 15.43 -3.86
N LYS A 116 -15.27 16.74 -4.13
CA LYS A 116 -14.17 17.65 -3.78
C LYS A 116 -13.97 17.79 -2.26
N ILE A 117 -15.07 17.80 -1.51
CA ILE A 117 -15.04 17.88 -0.04
C ILE A 117 -14.96 16.47 0.55
N ARG A 118 -15.68 15.52 -0.03
CA ARG A 118 -15.79 14.16 0.49
C ARG A 118 -14.47 13.39 0.44
N THR A 119 -13.71 13.54 -0.65
CA THR A 119 -12.42 12.86 -0.84
C THR A 119 -11.43 13.16 0.30
N PRO A 120 -11.07 14.43 0.58
CA PRO A 120 -10.18 14.75 1.69
C PRO A 120 -10.78 14.36 3.04
N THR A 121 -12.10 14.47 3.23
CA THR A 121 -12.76 14.03 4.47
C THR A 121 -12.55 12.54 4.76
N ILE A 122 -12.69 11.68 3.74
CA ILE A 122 -12.47 10.23 3.88
C ILE A 122 -11.00 9.95 4.20
N GLN A 123 -10.08 10.60 3.49
CA GLN A 123 -8.65 10.43 3.67
C GLN A 123 -8.20 10.88 5.08
N GLN A 124 -8.69 12.03 5.53
CA GLN A 124 -8.40 12.54 6.87
C GLN A 124 -8.89 11.57 7.96
N LYS A 125 -10.13 11.09 7.87
CA LYS A 125 -10.66 10.11 8.83
C LYS A 125 -9.82 8.84 8.89
N ARG A 126 -9.37 8.35 7.73
CA ARG A 126 -8.46 7.19 7.66
C ARG A 126 -7.13 7.49 8.35
N ASP A 127 -6.58 8.70 8.23
CA ASP A 127 -5.31 9.04 8.87
C ASP A 127 -5.44 9.21 10.37
N GLU A 128 -6.54 9.79 10.84
CA GLU A 128 -6.87 9.89 12.27
C GLU A 128 -6.99 8.49 12.89
N GLU A 129 -7.78 7.61 12.26
CA GLU A 129 -7.92 6.21 12.69
C GLU A 129 -6.57 5.49 12.66
N PHE A 130 -5.78 5.69 11.61
CA PHE A 130 -4.46 5.07 11.50
C PHE A 130 -3.51 5.52 12.61
N LYS A 131 -3.53 6.80 13.00
CA LYS A 131 -2.73 7.30 14.14
C LYS A 131 -3.14 6.63 15.45
N LEU A 132 -4.44 6.52 15.72
CA LEU A 132 -4.96 5.84 16.91
C LEU A 132 -4.53 4.37 16.94
N LEU A 133 -4.59 3.70 15.79
CA LEU A 133 -4.17 2.31 15.66
C LEU A 133 -2.66 2.14 15.86
N LYS A 134 -1.83 3.08 15.39
CA LYS A 134 -0.37 3.07 15.63
C LYS A 134 -0.02 3.18 17.11
N ASP A 135 -0.76 3.98 17.88
CA ASP A 135 -0.56 4.08 19.32
C ASP A 135 -0.97 2.79 20.04
N LYS A 136 -2.06 2.15 19.60
CA LYS A 136 -2.62 0.95 20.22
C LYS A 136 -1.85 -0.34 19.90
N PHE A 137 -1.36 -0.49 18.67
CA PHE A 137 -0.85 -1.75 18.16
C PHE A 137 0.64 -1.70 17.81
N LYS A 138 1.44 -2.47 18.56
CA LYS A 138 2.88 -2.64 18.35
C LYS A 138 3.25 -3.05 16.91
N ALA A 139 2.45 -3.90 16.27
CA ALA A 139 2.74 -4.44 14.93
C ALA A 139 2.75 -3.36 13.81
N ILE A 140 2.05 -2.25 14.03
CA ILE A 140 1.89 -1.18 13.03
C ILE A 140 2.45 0.15 13.51
N SER A 141 2.95 0.24 14.74
CA SER A 141 3.47 1.49 15.35
C SER A 141 4.59 2.14 14.53
N CYS A 142 5.38 1.33 13.80
CA CYS A 142 6.45 1.81 12.93
C CYS A 142 6.05 1.95 11.46
N MET A 143 4.81 1.64 11.06
CA MET A 143 4.39 1.85 9.68
C MET A 143 4.48 3.33 9.30
N ARG A 144 4.76 3.59 8.02
CA ARG A 144 4.85 4.96 7.50
C ARG A 144 3.53 5.70 7.64
N ASP A 145 3.62 6.99 7.94
CA ASP A 145 2.44 7.88 8.02
C ASP A 145 1.89 8.25 6.63
N ILE A 146 2.67 8.00 5.58
CA ILE A 146 2.33 8.39 4.21
C ILE A 146 1.61 7.24 3.50
N ARG A 147 0.52 7.56 2.78
CA ARG A 147 -0.20 6.65 1.88
C ARG A 147 0.61 6.39 0.61
N VAL A 148 1.51 5.42 0.66
CA VAL A 148 2.31 4.99 -0.49
C VAL A 148 2.37 3.48 -0.56
N VAL A 149 2.59 2.97 -1.77
CA VAL A 149 2.96 1.57 -1.96
C VAL A 149 4.33 1.32 -1.34
N GLU A 150 4.49 0.17 -0.70
CA GLU A 150 5.74 -0.21 -0.05
C GLU A 150 6.89 -0.31 -1.07
N PRO A 151 8.05 0.34 -0.84
CA PRO A 151 9.20 0.29 -1.74
C PRO A 151 9.72 -1.11 -2.06
N ILE A 152 9.47 -2.08 -1.18
CA ILE A 152 9.79 -3.50 -1.41
C ILE A 152 9.18 -4.01 -2.73
N MET A 153 8.08 -3.40 -3.20
CA MET A 153 7.40 -3.81 -4.43
C MET A 153 8.09 -3.35 -5.71
N TYR A 154 8.83 -2.23 -5.66
CA TYR A 154 9.30 -1.56 -6.88
C TYR A 154 10.77 -1.15 -6.87
N LEU A 155 11.46 -1.18 -5.72
CA LEU A 155 12.92 -1.07 -5.71
C LEU A 155 13.51 -2.21 -6.55
N GLU A 156 14.59 -1.94 -7.29
CA GLU A 156 15.34 -2.99 -7.99
C GLU A 156 16.08 -3.86 -6.96
N LEU A 157 15.78 -5.16 -6.96
CA LEU A 157 16.47 -6.17 -6.16
C LEU A 157 16.22 -7.58 -6.73
N PRO A 158 17.16 -8.52 -6.51
CA PRO A 158 16.98 -9.91 -6.93
C PRO A 158 15.69 -10.52 -6.38
N SER A 159 15.04 -11.38 -7.18
CA SER A 159 13.75 -11.99 -6.82
C SER A 159 13.79 -12.71 -5.47
N LYS A 160 14.86 -13.47 -5.19
CA LYS A 160 15.06 -14.18 -3.92
C LYS A 160 15.12 -13.24 -2.71
N ASP A 161 15.80 -12.10 -2.83
CA ASP A 161 15.90 -11.13 -1.73
C ASP A 161 14.59 -10.40 -1.50
N ARG A 162 13.84 -10.12 -2.57
CA ARG A 162 12.52 -9.51 -2.47
C ARG A 162 11.59 -10.44 -1.71
N HIS A 163 11.65 -11.72 -2.03
CA HIS A 163 10.89 -12.75 -1.37
C HIS A 163 11.23 -12.83 0.13
N ARG A 164 12.50 -12.73 0.53
CA ARG A 164 12.90 -12.69 1.96
C ARG A 164 12.34 -11.47 2.69
N MET A 165 12.41 -10.29 2.07
CA MET A 165 11.84 -9.07 2.66
C MET A 165 10.32 -9.19 2.83
N ILE A 166 9.63 -9.73 1.83
CA ILE A 166 8.17 -9.97 1.90
C ILE A 166 7.86 -11.00 2.99
N LYS A 167 8.57 -12.14 3.04
CA LYS A 167 8.38 -13.15 4.10
C LYS A 167 8.58 -12.56 5.48
N TRP A 168 9.62 -11.75 5.68
CA TRP A 168 9.86 -11.07 6.95
C TRP A 168 8.67 -10.17 7.34
N ARG A 169 8.15 -9.37 6.40
CA ARG A 169 6.98 -8.51 6.63
C ARG A 169 5.71 -9.31 6.95
N MET A 170 5.52 -10.44 6.27
CA MET A 170 4.38 -11.34 6.47
C MET A 170 4.54 -12.25 7.69
N HIS A 171 5.62 -12.12 8.47
CA HIS A 171 5.94 -12.98 9.61
C HIS A 171 6.08 -14.46 9.22
N TRP A 172 6.45 -14.74 7.97
CA TRP A 172 6.78 -16.06 7.43
C TRP A 172 8.30 -16.34 7.43
N LEU A 173 9.09 -15.35 7.83
CA LEU A 173 10.50 -15.49 8.17
C LEU A 173 10.67 -14.90 9.58
N PRO A 174 11.24 -15.63 10.57
CA PRO A 174 11.77 -17.00 10.57
C PRO A 174 10.79 -18.06 10.09
N SER A 175 11.30 -19.26 9.81
CA SER A 175 10.53 -20.37 9.24
C SER A 175 9.18 -20.56 9.95
N TYR A 176 8.13 -20.81 9.17
CA TYR A 176 6.82 -21.19 9.65
C TYR A 176 6.49 -22.59 9.11
N PRO A 177 6.24 -23.60 9.97
CA PRO A 177 6.27 -23.57 11.43
C PRO A 177 7.69 -23.28 11.99
N ILE A 178 7.76 -22.77 13.23
CA ILE A 178 9.02 -22.41 13.89
C ILE A 178 9.93 -23.63 13.97
N LYS A 179 11.16 -23.49 13.47
CA LYS A 179 12.20 -24.52 13.56
C LYS A 179 13.32 -24.11 14.51
N THR A 180 14.20 -25.08 14.79
CA THR A 180 15.43 -24.86 15.53
C THR A 180 16.40 -23.99 14.71
N CYS A 181 16.95 -22.95 15.34
CA CYS A 181 17.99 -22.13 14.76
C CYS A 181 19.29 -22.95 14.65
N ARG A 182 20.08 -22.74 13.59
CA ARG A 182 21.41 -23.36 13.48
C ARG A 182 22.36 -23.02 14.64
N CYS A 183 22.09 -21.96 15.43
CA CYS A 183 22.86 -21.66 16.63
C CYS A 183 22.55 -22.57 17.84
N GLY A 184 21.54 -23.44 17.72
CA GLY A 184 21.11 -24.37 18.77
C GLY A 184 19.83 -23.97 19.52
N GLU A 185 19.26 -22.79 19.25
CA GLU A 185 17.97 -22.39 19.85
C GLU A 185 16.82 -23.24 19.29
N ILE A 186 15.97 -23.77 20.17
CA ILE A 186 14.88 -24.66 19.75
C ILE A 186 13.75 -23.86 19.10
N ASN A 187 13.45 -22.67 19.65
CA ASN A 187 12.37 -21.81 19.18
C ASN A 187 12.94 -20.55 18.52
N ALA A 188 13.31 -20.64 17.24
CA ALA A 188 13.90 -19.53 16.48
C ALA A 188 12.87 -18.44 16.10
N THR A 189 12.30 -17.76 17.09
CA THR A 189 11.37 -16.66 16.88
C THR A 189 12.07 -15.38 16.38
N ARG A 190 11.30 -14.39 15.93
CA ARG A 190 11.84 -13.06 15.57
C ARG A 190 12.58 -12.37 16.72
N GLU A 191 12.18 -12.67 17.95
CA GLU A 191 12.81 -12.16 19.17
C GLU A 191 14.17 -12.81 19.41
N HIS A 192 14.30 -14.13 19.15
CA HIS A 192 15.59 -14.83 19.21
C HIS A 192 16.64 -14.15 18.31
N TYR A 193 16.29 -13.76 17.08
CA TYR A 193 17.23 -13.12 16.16
C TYR A 193 17.71 -11.72 16.60
N LYS A 194 17.16 -11.12 17.66
CA LYS A 194 17.74 -9.92 18.26
C LYS A 194 19.02 -10.22 19.05
N ILE A 195 19.09 -11.41 19.63
CA ILE A 195 20.14 -11.85 20.55
C ILE A 195 20.91 -13.07 20.02
N CYS A 196 20.62 -13.51 18.81
CA CYS A 196 21.27 -14.67 18.21
C CYS A 196 22.77 -14.40 18.05
N PRO A 197 23.67 -15.22 18.65
CA PRO A 197 25.10 -14.96 18.65
C PRO A 197 25.72 -15.01 17.25
N ARG A 198 25.15 -15.83 16.35
CA ARG A 198 25.59 -15.90 14.94
C ARG A 198 25.18 -14.69 14.11
N LEU A 199 24.04 -14.06 14.44
CA LEU A 199 23.54 -12.90 13.71
C LEU A 199 24.06 -11.57 14.27
N GLN A 200 24.40 -11.54 15.56
CA GLN A 200 24.78 -10.33 16.29
C GLN A 200 25.84 -9.47 15.59
N PRO A 201 26.95 -10.01 15.02
CA PRO A 201 27.95 -9.19 14.33
C PRO A 201 27.38 -8.48 13.10
N LEU A 202 26.51 -9.15 12.34
CA LEU A 202 25.87 -8.58 11.15
C LEU A 202 24.84 -7.51 11.54
N LEU A 203 24.09 -7.76 12.62
CA LEU A 203 23.10 -6.80 13.11
C LEU A 203 23.77 -5.53 13.62
N LEU A 204 24.87 -5.63 14.37
CA LEU A 204 25.65 -4.48 14.82
C LEU A 204 26.21 -3.67 13.63
N LYS A 205 26.75 -4.35 12.61
CA LYS A 205 27.23 -3.69 11.38
C LYS A 205 26.12 -2.97 10.63
N LEU A 206 24.92 -3.57 10.55
CA LEU A 206 23.75 -2.91 9.97
C LEU A 206 23.38 -1.64 10.75
N LEU A 207 23.35 -1.72 12.08
CA LEU A 207 23.00 -0.58 12.93
C LEU A 207 24.04 0.55 12.85
N ASP A 208 25.32 0.22 12.78
CA ASP A 208 26.41 1.20 12.55
C ASP A 208 26.21 1.95 11.22
N HIS A 209 25.92 1.22 10.14
CA HIS A 209 25.69 1.83 8.83
C HIS A 209 24.37 2.62 8.75
N TYR A 210 23.34 2.16 9.44
CA TYR A 210 22.01 2.78 9.41
C TYR A 210 21.89 3.98 10.35
N GLY A 211 22.67 4.01 11.43
CA GLY A 211 22.58 5.00 12.50
C GLY A 211 21.56 4.65 13.58
N THR A 212 21.40 5.54 14.54
CA THR A 212 20.56 5.35 15.73
C THR A 212 19.08 5.16 15.38
N ILE A 213 18.49 4.09 15.93
CA ILE A 213 17.04 3.92 15.98
C ILE A 213 16.52 4.78 17.14
N PRO A 214 15.55 5.67 16.91
CA PRO A 214 14.99 6.49 17.96
C PRO A 214 14.34 5.62 19.04
N ASP A 215 14.25 6.14 20.26
CA ASP A 215 13.47 5.48 21.30
C ASP A 215 11.98 5.58 20.94
N LEU A 216 11.38 4.41 20.71
CA LEU A 216 10.00 4.29 20.24
C LEU A 216 9.12 3.91 21.42
N LYS A 217 7.88 4.44 21.45
CA LYS A 217 6.87 4.09 22.46
C LYS A 217 6.70 2.58 22.68
N HIS A 218 6.96 1.78 21.64
CA HIS A 218 6.92 0.32 21.68
C HIS A 218 8.26 -0.26 21.25
N PRO A 219 8.80 -1.30 21.92
CA PRO A 219 10.07 -1.91 21.56
C PRO A 219 9.92 -2.69 20.25
N VAL A 220 10.35 -2.09 19.14
CA VAL A 220 10.20 -2.67 17.79
C VAL A 220 11.45 -3.45 17.40
N GLN A 221 11.26 -4.53 16.64
CA GLN A 221 12.38 -5.27 16.09
C GLN A 221 13.18 -4.35 15.12
N PRO A 222 14.52 -4.26 15.22
CA PRO A 222 15.30 -3.30 14.45
C PRO A 222 15.09 -3.35 12.92
N LEU A 223 14.96 -4.54 12.35
CA LEU A 223 14.68 -4.75 10.93
C LEU A 223 13.29 -4.25 10.53
N ASP A 224 12.27 -4.40 11.38
CA ASP A 224 10.95 -3.80 11.10
C ASP A 224 11.06 -2.28 10.99
N TYR A 225 11.81 -1.64 11.90
CA TYR A 225 12.01 -0.20 11.85
C TYR A 225 12.74 0.21 10.56
N ILE A 226 13.84 -0.46 10.22
CA ILE A 226 14.62 -0.17 9.01
C ILE A 226 13.78 -0.40 7.75
N LEU A 227 13.06 -1.51 7.67
CA LEU A 227 12.22 -1.86 6.52
C LEU A 227 11.05 -0.89 6.34
N ASN A 228 10.46 -0.39 7.42
CA ASN A 228 9.43 0.64 7.35
C ASN A 228 9.98 1.99 6.88
N ASN A 229 11.30 2.20 6.96
CA ASN A 229 11.95 3.44 6.55
C ASN A 229 12.64 3.35 5.18
N LEU A 230 12.42 2.28 4.40
CA LEU A 230 13.08 2.11 3.10
C LEU A 230 12.90 3.33 2.18
N PRO A 231 13.94 3.66 1.38
CA PRO A 231 13.87 4.71 0.37
C PRO A 231 12.77 4.46 -0.65
N ARG A 232 12.21 5.54 -1.20
CA ARG A 232 11.13 5.47 -2.18
C ARG A 232 11.60 5.45 -3.63
N ASN A 233 12.89 5.64 -3.88
CA ASN A 233 13.49 5.56 -5.20
C ASN A 233 14.98 5.24 -5.05
N GLU A 234 15.60 4.87 -6.16
CA GLU A 234 17.01 4.47 -6.21
C GLU A 234 17.97 5.62 -5.90
N VAL A 235 17.59 6.85 -6.25
CA VAL A 235 18.39 8.05 -5.94
C VAL A 235 18.61 8.17 -4.43
N VAL A 236 17.55 8.02 -3.63
CA VAL A 236 17.63 8.08 -2.16
C VAL A 236 18.30 6.83 -1.57
N LEU A 237 18.23 5.68 -2.27
CA LEU A 237 19.00 4.49 -1.91
C LEU A 237 20.52 4.73 -2.05
N GLY A 238 20.93 5.57 -2.99
CA GLY A 238 22.31 6.03 -3.17
C GLY A 238 22.81 7.01 -2.11
N ASN A 239 21.98 7.47 -1.18
CA ASN A 239 22.41 8.36 -0.10
C ASN A 239 23.43 7.67 0.83
N LYS A 240 24.32 8.47 1.45
CA LYS A 240 25.41 7.99 2.34
C LYS A 240 24.96 6.97 3.39
N ARG A 241 23.74 7.12 3.93
CA ARG A 241 23.15 6.17 4.88
C ARG A 241 22.81 4.82 4.24
N TRP A 242 22.07 4.85 3.13
CA TRP A 242 21.49 3.66 2.52
C TRP A 242 22.48 2.89 1.66
N ILE A 243 23.48 3.55 1.09
CA ILE A 243 24.51 2.88 0.27
C ILE A 243 25.24 1.77 1.03
N LYS A 244 25.44 1.94 2.35
CA LYS A 244 26.04 0.93 3.23
C LYS A 244 24.99 0.09 3.96
N ALA A 245 23.91 0.70 4.43
CA ALA A 245 22.88 0.00 5.19
C ALA A 245 22.07 -0.99 4.35
N TRP A 246 21.84 -0.70 3.06
CA TRP A 246 21.03 -1.55 2.18
C TRP A 246 21.66 -2.93 1.95
N PRO A 247 22.93 -3.06 1.50
CA PRO A 247 23.57 -4.38 1.39
C PRO A 247 23.65 -5.13 2.73
N ALA A 248 23.89 -4.41 3.83
CA ALA A 248 23.94 -5.00 5.17
C ALA A 248 22.56 -5.58 5.58
N LEU A 249 21.47 -4.88 5.28
CA LEU A 249 20.11 -5.32 5.56
C LEU A 249 19.77 -6.61 4.81
N ILE A 250 20.08 -6.65 3.51
CA ILE A 250 19.86 -7.84 2.69
C ILE A 250 20.68 -9.01 3.22
N ARG A 251 21.94 -8.78 3.61
CA ARG A 251 22.80 -9.82 4.19
C ARG A 251 22.24 -10.36 5.51
N VAL A 252 21.73 -9.50 6.39
CA VAL A 252 21.07 -9.94 7.63
C VAL A 252 19.85 -10.81 7.34
N LEU A 253 19.00 -10.43 6.38
CA LEU A 253 17.82 -11.23 6.02
C LEU A 253 18.19 -12.57 5.39
N ARG A 254 19.26 -12.63 4.57
CA ARG A 254 19.80 -13.88 4.04
C ARG A 254 20.31 -14.79 5.15
N GLU A 255 21.03 -14.22 6.13
CA GLU A 255 21.54 -14.98 7.27
C GLU A 255 20.39 -15.52 8.13
N ILE A 256 19.35 -14.73 8.40
CA ILE A 256 18.16 -15.20 9.11
C ILE A 256 17.50 -16.36 8.38
N ASP A 257 17.35 -16.26 7.05
CA ASP A 257 16.81 -17.32 6.20
C ASP A 257 17.64 -18.61 6.32
N PHE A 258 18.97 -18.50 6.25
CA PHE A 258 19.90 -19.61 6.42
C PHE A 258 19.80 -20.26 7.81
N LEU A 259 19.82 -19.43 8.86
CA LEU A 259 19.77 -19.89 10.25
C LEU A 259 18.42 -20.52 10.62
N SER A 260 17.33 -20.07 10.00
CA SER A 260 15.95 -20.54 10.28
C SER A 260 15.61 -21.87 9.62
N HIS A 261 16.38 -22.30 8.62
CA HIS A 261 16.13 -23.53 7.88
C HIS A 261 17.38 -24.42 7.97
N ALA A 262 17.59 -25.04 9.14
CA ALA A 262 18.71 -25.94 9.39
C ALA A 262 18.80 -27.11 8.38
N ASP A 263 17.64 -27.60 7.93
CA ASP A 263 17.51 -28.76 7.04
C ASP A 263 17.57 -28.40 5.54
N ALA A 264 17.62 -27.11 5.20
CA ALA A 264 17.65 -26.69 3.81
C ALA A 264 19.10 -26.61 3.30
N ASP A 265 19.37 -27.24 2.16
CA ASP A 265 20.60 -27.04 1.40
C ASP A 265 20.57 -25.67 0.72
N PHE A 266 21.16 -24.68 1.38
CA PHE A 266 21.47 -23.42 0.75
C PHE A 266 22.74 -23.60 -0.06
N ASN A 267 22.61 -23.80 -1.37
CA ASN A 267 23.76 -23.71 -2.27
C ASN A 267 24.31 -22.28 -2.18
N LEU A 268 25.43 -22.10 -1.46
CA LEU A 268 26.14 -20.82 -1.33
C LEU A 268 26.69 -20.32 -2.69
N ASN A 269 26.66 -21.19 -3.71
CA ASN A 269 27.08 -20.95 -5.09
C ASN A 269 25.94 -20.57 -6.04
N ASP A 270 24.71 -20.38 -5.56
CA ASP A 270 23.67 -19.76 -6.39
C ASP A 270 24.10 -18.31 -6.68
N GLU A 271 24.75 -18.12 -7.83
CA GLU A 271 25.15 -16.82 -8.34
C GLU A 271 23.98 -15.82 -8.28
N PRO A 272 24.25 -14.53 -8.02
CA PRO A 272 23.24 -13.50 -8.19
C PRO A 272 22.67 -13.60 -9.61
N ASP A 273 21.35 -13.52 -9.72
CA ASP A 273 20.64 -13.45 -10.99
C ASP A 273 21.37 -12.45 -11.92
N PRO A 274 21.91 -12.88 -13.08
CA PRO A 274 22.89 -12.11 -13.84
C PRO A 274 22.34 -10.78 -14.40
N GLU A 275 21.03 -10.53 -14.29
CA GLU A 275 20.40 -9.31 -14.78
C GLU A 275 20.65 -8.06 -13.93
N VAL A 276 21.06 -8.17 -12.66
CA VAL A 276 21.25 -6.99 -11.79
C VAL A 276 22.69 -6.46 -11.83
N THR A 277 23.67 -7.32 -12.08
CA THR A 277 25.10 -6.96 -12.06
C THR A 277 25.50 -6.10 -13.26
N MET A 278 24.78 -6.19 -14.39
CA MET A 278 25.13 -5.46 -15.62
C MET A 278 24.86 -3.95 -15.55
N LYS A 279 23.94 -3.48 -14.69
CA LYS A 279 23.63 -2.03 -14.61
C LYS A 279 24.54 -1.25 -13.67
N GLN A 280 25.15 -1.89 -12.68
CA GLN A 280 26.07 -1.20 -11.77
C GLN A 280 27.45 -0.96 -12.39
N GLN A 281 27.85 -1.77 -13.38
CA GLN A 281 29.12 -1.58 -14.09
C GLN A 281 29.00 -0.54 -15.22
N GLN A 282 27.86 -0.43 -15.89
CA GLN A 282 27.69 0.55 -16.98
C GLN A 282 27.70 2.01 -16.51
N ASN A 283 27.35 2.29 -15.25
CA ASN A 283 27.40 3.65 -14.69
C ASN A 283 28.80 4.07 -14.19
N ASN A 284 29.76 3.15 -14.10
CA ASN A 284 31.14 3.46 -13.69
C ASN A 284 32.12 3.56 -14.87
N THR A 285 31.67 3.33 -16.11
CA THR A 285 32.48 3.45 -17.33
C THR A 285 32.12 4.64 -18.20
N GLN A 286 31.24 5.53 -17.72
CA GLN A 286 30.92 6.82 -18.36
C GLN A 286 31.18 7.99 -17.41
N SER A 287 32.36 8.01 -16.78
CA SER A 287 32.95 9.18 -16.14
C SER A 287 34.31 9.46 -16.77
#